data_AF-A0A957HNV4-F1
#
_entry.id   AF-A0A957HNV4-F1
#
_cell.length_a   1.000
_cell.length_b   1.000
_cell.length_c   1.000
_cell.angle_alpha   90.00
_cell.angle_beta   90.00
_cell.angle_gamma   90.00
#
_symmetry.space_group_name_H-M   'P 1'
#
loop_
_entity.id
_entity.type
_entity.pdbx_description
1 polymer ?
#
loop_
_entity_poly.entity_id
_entity_poly.type
_entity_poly.pdbx_seq_one_letter_code
_entity_poly.pdbx_strand_id
1 'polypeptide(L)'
;FYIDFVRKVGKTIDEITPPVDRWMADEFAECADALPPESTRQFIRSLWRDDLNLESKIALHWLFVNRLFFDLGVDADTVTSASSVQAVLPICYESLVSEPKATFRSVCHFLEIPFTDKMVADVFATSIGKKDAPALDPAIRAACEDLYARLCAVAGVDLASQQFSSLAVQPES
;
A
#
# COMPACT_ATOMS: atom_id res chain seq x y z
N PHE A 1 6.46 3.67 -1.54
CA PHE A 1 5.21 2.97 -1.88
C PHE A 1 3.97 3.83 -2.13
N TYR A 2 3.25 4.37 -1.13
CA TYR A 2 1.95 5.04 -1.38
C TYR A 2 2.09 6.27 -2.28
N ILE A 3 3.21 7.00 -2.13
CA ILE A 3 3.61 8.09 -3.03
C ILE A 3 3.79 7.61 -4.47
N ASP A 4 4.36 6.42 -4.67
CA ASP A 4 4.54 5.84 -6.01
C ASP A 4 3.20 5.37 -6.60
N PHE A 5 2.30 4.85 -5.76
CA PHE A 5 0.92 4.55 -6.14
C PHE A 5 0.18 5.82 -6.59
N VAL A 6 0.17 6.86 -5.74
CA VAL A 6 -0.44 8.16 -6.07
C VAL A 6 0.15 8.74 -7.35
N ARG A 7 1.48 8.66 -7.53
CA ARG A 7 2.19 9.13 -8.72
C ARG A 7 1.84 8.33 -9.97
N LYS A 8 1.80 7.00 -9.90
CA LYS A 8 1.56 6.14 -11.05
C LYS A 8 0.11 6.23 -11.50
N VAL A 9 -0.82 6.21 -10.55
CA VAL A 9 -2.25 6.41 -10.82
C VAL A 9 -2.47 7.81 -11.40
N GLY A 10 -1.96 8.86 -10.75
CA GLY A 10 -2.10 10.25 -11.23
C GLY A 10 -1.53 10.53 -12.62
N LYS A 11 -0.60 9.71 -13.14
CA LYS A 11 -0.05 9.83 -14.51
C LYS A 11 -0.81 9.09 -15.59
N THR A 12 -1.73 8.19 -15.24
CA THR A 12 -2.34 7.25 -16.21
C THR A 12 -3.79 7.61 -16.55
N ILE A 13 -4.30 8.78 -16.16
CA ILE A 13 -5.75 8.99 -16.07
C ILE A 13 -6.23 10.25 -16.78
N ASP A 14 -6.81 10.01 -17.96
CA ASP A 14 -8.08 10.61 -18.38
C ASP A 14 -9.30 9.73 -17.93
N GLU A 15 -9.10 8.55 -17.31
CA GLU A 15 -10.17 7.53 -17.14
C GLU A 15 -10.51 7.00 -15.72
N ILE A 16 -9.81 7.35 -14.63
CA ILE A 16 -10.15 6.86 -13.27
C ILE A 16 -10.18 8.01 -12.25
N THR A 17 -11.30 8.73 -12.19
CA THR A 17 -11.60 9.53 -11.00
C THR A 17 -11.72 8.59 -9.80
N PRO A 18 -10.95 8.79 -8.71
CA PRO A 18 -11.10 7.98 -7.51
C PRO A 18 -12.55 8.02 -7.04
N PRO A 19 -13.18 6.88 -6.71
CA PRO A 19 -14.60 6.84 -6.36
C PRO A 19 -14.93 7.51 -5.03
N VAL A 20 -13.96 8.15 -4.36
CA VAL A 20 -14.12 8.73 -3.02
C VAL A 20 -15.25 9.75 -2.96
N ASP A 21 -15.37 10.63 -3.96
CA ASP A 21 -16.47 11.60 -4.00
C ASP A 21 -17.83 10.91 -4.15
N ARG A 22 -17.87 9.82 -4.92
CA ARG A 22 -19.07 9.00 -5.10
C ARG A 22 -19.45 8.28 -3.81
N TRP A 23 -18.48 7.69 -3.09
CA TRP A 23 -18.72 7.05 -1.79
C TRP A 23 -19.38 7.99 -0.77
N MET A 24 -19.01 9.28 -0.79
CA MET A 24 -19.62 10.29 0.07
C MET A 24 -21.03 10.66 -0.39
N ALA A 25 -21.29 10.63 -1.69
CA ALA A 25 -22.60 10.94 -2.26
C ALA A 25 -23.61 9.80 -2.15
N ASP A 26 -23.18 8.54 -2.31
CA ASP A 26 -24.05 7.36 -2.35
C ASP A 26 -23.91 6.41 -1.15
N GLU A 27 -23.20 6.84 -0.11
CA GLU A 27 -22.94 6.06 1.10
C GLU A 27 -22.28 4.69 0.86
N PHE A 28 -21.34 4.64 -0.09
CA PHE A 28 -20.64 3.41 -0.49
C PHE A 28 -21.59 2.39 -1.14
N ALA A 29 -22.56 2.85 -1.94
CA ALA A 29 -23.57 1.98 -2.57
C ALA A 29 -22.95 0.90 -3.47
N GLU A 30 -21.77 1.14 -4.05
CA GLU A 30 -21.04 0.13 -4.83
C GLU A 30 -20.64 -1.11 -4.01
N CYS A 31 -20.59 -0.97 -2.68
CA CYS A 31 -20.30 -2.05 -1.75
C CYS A 31 -21.58 -2.54 -1.05
N ALA A 32 -22.78 -2.32 -1.60
CA ALA A 32 -24.03 -2.69 -0.94
C ALA A 32 -24.12 -4.19 -0.57
N ASP A 33 -23.52 -5.06 -1.37
CA ASP A 33 -23.48 -6.51 -1.11
C ASP A 33 -22.55 -6.88 0.07
N ALA A 34 -21.56 -6.04 0.36
CA ALA A 34 -20.57 -6.23 1.42
C ALA A 34 -20.04 -4.87 1.90
N LEU A 35 -20.81 -4.23 2.79
CA LEU A 35 -20.47 -2.89 3.25
C LEU A 35 -19.15 -2.87 4.01
N PRO A 36 -18.27 -1.89 3.75
CA PRO A 36 -17.06 -1.69 4.53
C PRO A 36 -17.40 -1.49 6.01
N PRO A 37 -16.56 -1.97 6.94
CA PRO A 37 -16.74 -1.73 8.37
C PRO A 37 -16.99 -0.26 8.67
N GLU A 38 -17.88 0.02 9.63
CA GLU A 38 -18.26 1.39 9.99
C GLU A 38 -17.04 2.22 10.42
N SER A 39 -16.10 1.60 11.11
CA SER A 39 -14.81 2.19 11.47
C SER A 39 -14.05 2.71 10.26
N THR A 40 -14.03 1.98 9.14
CA THR A 40 -13.37 2.41 7.89
C THR A 40 -14.15 3.56 7.25
N ARG A 41 -15.48 3.45 7.16
CA ARG A 41 -16.31 4.49 6.55
C ARG A 41 -16.19 5.83 7.30
N GLN A 42 -16.25 5.80 8.64
CA GLN A 42 -16.08 7.00 9.47
C GLN A 42 -14.69 7.60 9.33
N PHE A 43 -13.65 6.77 9.27
CA PHE A 43 -12.28 7.22 9.11
C PHE A 43 -12.04 7.93 7.76
N ILE A 44 -12.58 7.39 6.65
CA ILE A 44 -12.47 8.06 5.35
C ILE A 44 -13.30 9.33 5.31
N ARG A 45 -14.52 9.32 5.88
CA ARG A 45 -15.37 10.51 5.99
C ARG A 45 -14.72 11.64 6.78
N SER A 46 -14.00 11.34 7.86
CA SER A 46 -13.38 12.38 8.68
C SER A 46 -12.21 13.10 8.00
N LEU A 47 -11.61 12.48 6.97
CA LEU A 47 -10.51 13.05 6.19
C LEU A 47 -10.97 13.65 4.86
N TRP A 48 -12.18 13.36 4.40
CA TRP A 48 -12.69 13.84 3.12
C TRP A 48 -13.16 15.31 3.21
N ARG A 49 -12.86 16.07 2.15
CA ARG A 49 -13.44 17.38 1.85
C ARG A 49 -13.68 17.47 0.35
N ASP A 50 -14.65 18.28 -0.06
CA ASP A 50 -14.99 18.52 -1.46
C ASP A 50 -13.83 19.18 -2.23
N ASP A 51 -13.07 20.04 -1.54
CA ASP A 51 -11.95 20.84 -2.05
C ASP A 51 -10.61 20.10 -2.18
N LEU A 52 -10.56 18.80 -1.85
CA LEU A 52 -9.32 18.03 -1.97
C LEU A 52 -8.83 17.94 -3.41
N ASN A 53 -7.51 18.10 -3.58
CA ASN A 53 -6.87 17.83 -4.86
C ASN A 53 -6.91 16.33 -5.21
N LEU A 54 -6.66 16.04 -6.49
CA LEU A 54 -6.71 14.70 -7.03
C LEU A 54 -5.76 13.74 -6.30
N GLU A 55 -4.55 14.17 -6.00
CA GLU A 55 -3.53 13.38 -5.31
C GLU A 55 -4.02 12.94 -3.92
N SER A 56 -4.68 13.85 -3.19
CA SER A 56 -5.25 13.57 -1.87
C SER A 56 -6.44 12.62 -1.96
N LYS A 57 -7.27 12.73 -3.00
CA LYS A 57 -8.36 11.77 -3.26
C LYS A 57 -7.82 10.38 -3.60
N ILE A 58 -6.74 10.28 -4.37
CA ILE A 58 -6.06 9.00 -4.64
C ILE A 58 -5.47 8.41 -3.35
N ALA A 59 -4.89 9.26 -2.49
CA ALA A 59 -4.36 8.82 -1.18
C ALA A 59 -5.47 8.34 -0.24
N LEU A 60 -6.66 8.98 -0.24
CA LEU A 60 -7.84 8.48 0.50
C LEU A 60 -8.30 7.12 0.01
N HIS A 61 -8.32 6.91 -1.30
CA HIS A 61 -8.61 5.59 -1.86
C HIS A 61 -7.59 4.54 -1.40
N TRP A 62 -6.29 4.88 -1.40
CA TRP A 62 -5.25 4.00 -0.87
C TRP A 62 -5.47 3.69 0.62
N LEU A 63 -5.81 4.68 1.44
CA LEU A 63 -6.14 4.50 2.86
C LEU A 63 -7.32 3.54 3.04
N PHE A 64 -8.39 3.73 2.26
CA PHE A 64 -9.58 2.87 2.31
C PHE A 64 -9.22 1.40 2.07
N VAL A 65 -8.58 1.11 0.94
CA VAL A 65 -8.27 -0.29 0.55
C VAL A 65 -7.33 -0.94 1.56
N ASN A 66 -6.29 -0.25 2.00
CA ASN A 66 -5.29 -0.84 2.91
C ASN A 66 -5.79 -0.92 4.35
N ARG A 67 -6.73 -0.08 4.77
CA ARG A 67 -7.30 -0.18 6.12
C ARG A 67 -8.22 -1.38 6.27
N LEU A 68 -8.91 -1.77 5.19
CA LEU A 68 -9.73 -2.99 5.18
C LEU A 68 -8.93 -4.25 5.56
N PHE A 69 -7.64 -4.31 5.25
CA PHE A 69 -6.76 -5.40 5.70
C PHE A 69 -6.79 -5.59 7.22
N PHE A 70 -6.78 -4.50 7.98
CA PHE A 70 -6.85 -4.54 9.45
C PHE A 70 -8.29 -4.64 9.96
N ASP A 71 -9.20 -3.84 9.37
CA ASP A 71 -10.58 -3.75 9.87
C ASP A 71 -11.40 -5.01 9.59
N LEU A 72 -10.99 -5.84 8.61
CA LEU A 72 -11.54 -7.17 8.36
C LEU A 72 -10.81 -8.28 9.13
N GLY A 73 -9.79 -7.95 9.92
CA GLY A 73 -9.02 -8.90 10.72
C GLY A 73 -8.09 -9.80 9.92
N VAL A 74 -7.77 -9.44 8.67
CA VAL A 74 -6.86 -10.24 7.81
C VAL A 74 -5.45 -10.24 8.40
N ASP A 75 -5.07 -9.19 9.12
CA ASP A 75 -3.82 -9.12 9.88
C ASP A 75 -3.80 -10.15 11.04
N ALA A 76 -4.94 -10.43 11.67
CA ALA A 76 -5.00 -11.41 12.75
C ALA A 76 -4.69 -12.83 12.26
N ASP A 77 -5.04 -13.17 11.03
CA ASP A 77 -4.68 -14.44 10.37
C ASP A 77 -3.19 -14.53 9.99
N THR A 78 -2.46 -13.39 10.04
CA THR A 78 -1.00 -13.35 9.92
C THR A 78 -0.29 -13.50 11.27
N VAL A 79 -0.97 -13.24 12.40
CA VAL A 79 -0.40 -13.19 13.75
C VAL A 79 -0.87 -14.35 14.66
N THR A 80 -2.07 -14.90 14.41
CA THR A 80 -2.73 -15.88 15.30
C THR A 80 -3.09 -17.17 14.54
N SER A 81 -2.11 -18.04 14.33
CA SER A 81 -2.36 -19.40 13.84
C SER A 81 -2.88 -20.27 14.99
N ALA A 82 -4.20 -20.29 15.20
CA ALA A 82 -4.89 -21.44 15.81
C ALA A 82 -5.30 -22.49 14.76
N SER A 83 -5.31 -22.08 13.47
CA SER A 83 -5.40 -22.96 12.31
C SER A 83 -4.02 -23.05 11.67
N SER A 84 -3.47 -24.25 11.47
CA SER A 84 -2.08 -24.52 11.05
C SER A 84 -1.71 -24.04 9.63
N VAL A 85 -2.55 -23.20 9.00
CA VAL A 85 -2.36 -22.65 7.66
C VAL A 85 -2.48 -21.14 7.73
N GLN A 86 -1.35 -20.45 7.58
CA GLN A 86 -1.35 -19.01 7.36
C GLN A 86 -1.94 -18.74 5.96
N ALA A 87 -3.06 -18.01 5.87
CA ALA A 87 -3.75 -17.78 4.61
C ALA A 87 -3.21 -16.58 3.81
N VAL A 88 -2.43 -15.69 4.46
CA VAL A 88 -1.96 -14.44 3.87
C VAL A 88 -0.49 -14.19 4.19
N LEU A 89 0.29 -13.87 3.14
CA LEU A 89 1.69 -13.44 3.25
C LEU A 89 1.80 -11.94 2.91
N PRO A 90 2.05 -11.06 3.89
CA PRO A 90 2.33 -9.65 3.64
C PRO A 90 3.71 -9.50 2.99
N ILE A 91 3.79 -8.71 1.92
CA ILE A 91 5.04 -8.45 1.19
C ILE A 91 5.22 -6.94 1.03
N CYS A 92 6.37 -6.43 1.46
CA CYS A 92 6.77 -5.06 1.21
C CYS A 92 7.34 -4.95 -0.21
N TYR A 93 6.81 -4.00 -1.00
CA TYR A 93 7.26 -3.77 -2.37
C TYR A 93 8.74 -3.39 -2.43
N GLU A 94 9.22 -2.56 -1.50
CA GLU A 94 10.60 -2.15 -1.41
C GLU A 94 11.55 -3.34 -1.22
N SER A 95 11.21 -4.30 -0.35
CA SER A 95 11.95 -5.56 -0.20
C SER A 95 11.89 -6.40 -1.47
N LEU A 96 10.74 -6.47 -2.13
CA LEU A 96 10.56 -7.23 -3.37
C LEU A 96 11.45 -6.73 -4.51
N VAL A 97 11.71 -5.43 -4.61
CA VAL A 97 12.54 -4.88 -5.70
C VAL A 97 14.01 -4.70 -5.31
N SER A 98 14.33 -4.57 -4.02
CA SER A 98 15.72 -4.51 -3.53
C SER A 98 16.35 -5.89 -3.37
N GLU A 99 15.55 -6.89 -2.94
CA GLU A 99 15.98 -8.27 -2.70
C GLU A 99 15.05 -9.30 -3.39
N PRO A 100 14.82 -9.18 -4.71
CA PRO A 100 13.78 -9.95 -5.41
C PRO A 100 13.92 -11.46 -5.25
N LYS A 101 15.15 -11.99 -5.26
CA LYS A 101 15.41 -13.42 -5.05
C LYS A 101 15.02 -13.89 -3.66
N ALA A 102 15.34 -13.11 -2.63
CA ALA A 102 15.02 -13.48 -1.25
C ALA A 102 13.50 -13.42 -1.03
N THR A 103 12.86 -12.32 -1.46
CA THR A 103 11.41 -12.16 -1.35
C THR A 103 10.65 -13.25 -2.11
N PHE A 104 10.96 -13.49 -3.39
CA PHE A 104 10.26 -14.52 -4.17
C PHE A 104 10.49 -15.94 -3.65
N ARG A 105 11.63 -16.24 -3.02
CA ARG A 105 11.82 -17.53 -2.34
C ARG A 105 10.86 -17.70 -1.18
N SER A 106 10.65 -16.66 -0.37
CA SER A 106 9.66 -16.68 0.71
C SER A 106 8.23 -16.85 0.17
N VAL A 107 7.90 -16.19 -0.94
CA VAL A 107 6.61 -16.35 -1.62
C VAL A 107 6.41 -17.77 -2.14
N CYS A 108 7.39 -18.31 -2.86
CA CYS A 108 7.34 -19.68 -3.37
C CYS A 108 7.22 -20.70 -2.25
N HIS A 109 7.92 -20.50 -1.13
CA HIS A 109 7.81 -21.34 0.05
C HIS A 109 6.39 -21.29 0.64
N PHE A 110 5.82 -20.10 0.80
CA PHE A 110 4.46 -19.91 1.31
C PHE A 110 3.40 -20.56 0.40
N LEU A 111 3.57 -20.47 -0.92
CA LEU A 111 2.67 -21.07 -1.90
C LEU A 111 2.94 -22.56 -2.18
N GLU A 112 3.96 -23.14 -1.54
CA GLU A 112 4.41 -24.53 -1.76
C GLU A 112 4.77 -24.84 -3.22
N ILE A 113 5.34 -23.87 -3.95
CA ILE A 113 5.80 -24.02 -5.34
C ILE A 113 7.33 -23.90 -5.47
N PRO A 114 7.95 -24.53 -6.49
CA PRO A 114 9.39 -24.38 -6.72
C PRO A 114 9.74 -22.98 -7.24
N PHE A 115 10.75 -22.36 -6.63
CA PHE A 115 11.35 -21.12 -7.14
C PHE A 115 12.19 -21.37 -8.39
N THR A 116 12.12 -20.46 -9.37
CA THR A 116 13.03 -20.44 -10.53
C THR A 116 13.56 -19.03 -10.78
N ASP A 117 14.81 -18.88 -11.21
CA ASP A 117 15.41 -17.56 -11.46
C ASP A 117 14.67 -16.73 -12.53
N LYS A 118 13.92 -17.39 -13.42
CA LYS A 118 13.07 -16.72 -14.42
C LYS A 118 11.97 -15.87 -13.78
N MET A 119 11.50 -16.21 -12.58
CA MET A 119 10.43 -15.49 -11.88
C MET A 119 10.83 -14.06 -11.47
N VAL A 120 12.13 -13.77 -11.40
CA VAL A 120 12.66 -12.46 -10.98
C VAL A 120 13.45 -11.75 -12.08
N ALA A 121 13.52 -12.32 -13.29
CA ALA A 121 14.37 -11.84 -14.37
C ALA A 121 14.06 -10.39 -14.79
N ASP A 122 12.79 -9.98 -14.65
CA ASP A 122 12.31 -8.66 -15.06
C ASP A 122 12.03 -7.72 -13.85
N VAL A 123 12.53 -8.06 -12.65
CA VAL A 123 12.35 -7.24 -11.45
C VAL A 123 13.56 -6.33 -11.27
N PHE A 124 13.39 -5.03 -11.54
CA PHE A 124 14.46 -4.03 -11.51
C PHE A 124 14.27 -2.98 -10.41
N ALA A 125 15.31 -2.78 -9.60
CA ALA A 125 15.36 -1.78 -8.52
C ALA A 125 15.25 -0.32 -9.01
N THR A 126 15.51 -0.06 -10.29
CA THR A 126 15.47 1.28 -10.91
C THR A 126 14.07 1.91 -10.97
N SER A 127 13.05 1.22 -10.46
CA SER A 127 11.66 1.70 -10.40
C SER A 127 11.39 2.59 -9.18
N ILE A 128 12.34 2.71 -8.25
CA ILE A 128 12.21 3.54 -7.04
C ILE A 128 12.80 4.94 -7.26
N GLY A 129 12.13 5.97 -6.75
CA GLY A 129 12.79 7.25 -6.43
C GLY A 129 12.79 8.35 -7.50
N LYS A 130 11.80 8.43 -8.40
CA LYS A 130 11.74 9.55 -9.38
C LYS A 130 10.70 10.62 -9.04
N LYS A 131 11.21 11.84 -8.74
CA LYS A 131 10.54 13.17 -8.62
C LYS A 131 9.78 13.49 -7.33
N ASP A 132 9.67 14.81 -7.10
CA ASP A 132 9.10 15.52 -5.94
C ASP A 132 7.85 14.86 -5.36
N ALA A 133 7.74 14.89 -4.03
CA ALA A 133 6.59 14.33 -3.33
C ALA A 133 5.30 15.03 -3.77
N PRO A 134 4.21 14.29 -4.06
CA PRO A 134 2.94 14.88 -4.43
C PRO A 134 2.44 15.79 -3.30
N ALA A 135 1.80 16.89 -3.68
CA ALA A 135 1.24 17.87 -2.76
C ALA A 135 -0.03 17.30 -2.11
N LEU A 136 0.12 16.44 -1.10
CA LEU A 136 -1.00 15.88 -0.35
C LEU A 136 -1.46 16.82 0.77
N ASP A 137 -2.75 16.78 1.08
CA ASP A 137 -3.28 17.36 2.32
C ASP A 137 -2.51 16.79 3.54
N PRO A 138 -2.09 17.65 4.51
CA PRO A 138 -1.28 17.22 5.63
C PRO A 138 -1.90 16.12 6.50
N ALA A 139 -3.22 16.14 6.72
CA ALA A 139 -3.90 15.15 7.54
C ALA A 139 -3.95 13.79 6.83
N ILE A 140 -4.19 13.80 5.52
CA ILE A 140 -4.18 12.59 4.69
C ILE A 140 -2.76 12.01 4.60
N ARG A 141 -1.74 12.87 4.46
CA ARG A 141 -0.34 12.43 4.49
C ARG A 141 0.00 11.71 5.80
N ALA A 142 -0.32 12.31 6.94
CA ALA A 142 -0.06 11.71 8.24
C ALA A 142 -0.77 10.36 8.40
N ALA A 143 -2.04 10.27 8.00
CA ALA A 143 -2.79 9.02 7.98
C ALA A 143 -2.14 7.95 7.07
N CYS A 144 -1.64 8.35 5.90
CA CYS A 144 -0.93 7.43 5.00
C CYS A 144 0.36 6.90 5.61
N GLU A 145 1.14 7.77 6.25
CA GLU A 145 2.40 7.41 6.91
C GLU A 145 2.16 6.45 8.08
N ASP A 146 1.16 6.72 8.92
CA ASP A 146 0.78 5.86 10.04
C ASP A 146 0.32 4.47 9.56
N LEU A 147 -0.55 4.42 8.55
CA LEU A 147 -1.02 3.14 8.01
C LEU A 147 0.11 2.37 7.33
N TYR A 148 1.00 3.07 6.61
CA TYR A 148 2.16 2.44 5.98
C TYR A 148 3.12 1.85 7.01
N ALA A 149 3.38 2.55 8.12
CA ALA A 149 4.18 2.01 9.22
C ALA A 149 3.60 0.72 9.79
N ARG A 150 2.27 0.65 9.96
CA ARG A 150 1.60 -0.58 10.39
C ARG A 150 1.73 -1.72 9.37
N LEU A 151 1.56 -1.44 8.08
CA LEU A 151 1.74 -2.43 7.02
C LEU A 151 3.17 -2.98 6.98
N CYS A 152 4.18 -2.11 7.13
CA CYS A 152 5.58 -2.51 7.19
C CYS A 152 5.88 -3.38 8.41
N ALA A 153 5.32 -3.05 9.57
CA ALA A 153 5.45 -3.88 10.77
C ALA A 153 4.89 -5.30 10.57
N VAL A 154 3.71 -5.42 9.92
CA VAL A 154 3.12 -6.73 9.56
C VAL A 154 3.98 -7.48 8.54
N ALA A 155 4.61 -6.77 7.60
CA ALA A 155 5.54 -7.35 6.64
C ALA A 155 6.94 -7.67 7.22
N GLY A 156 7.17 -7.41 8.52
CA GLY A 156 8.47 -7.63 9.16
C GLY A 156 9.57 -6.67 8.70
N VAL A 157 9.20 -5.51 8.17
CA VAL A 157 10.12 -4.48 7.67
C VAL A 157 10.33 -3.38 8.69
N ASP A 158 11.58 -3.11 9.03
CA ASP A 158 11.97 -1.94 9.80
C ASP A 158 12.12 -0.71 8.90
N LEU A 159 11.22 0.26 9.06
CA LEU A 159 11.25 1.52 8.32
C LEU A 159 12.47 2.39 8.62
N ALA A 160 13.05 2.29 9.83
CA ALA A 160 14.26 3.04 10.18
C ALA A 160 15.47 2.58 9.33
N SER A 161 15.50 1.30 8.99
CA SER A 161 16.53 0.71 8.13
C SER A 161 16.40 1.13 6.65
N GLN A 162 15.22 1.58 6.20
CA GLN A 162 15.00 1.99 4.81
C GLN A 162 15.32 3.48 4.53
N GLN A 163 15.27 4.36 5.53
CA GLN A 163 15.66 5.78 5.39
C GLN A 163 17.14 5.96 5.05
N PHE A 164 18.02 5.06 5.52
CA PHE A 164 19.45 5.11 5.24
C PHE A 164 19.83 4.75 3.79
N SER A 165 19.00 3.99 3.08
CA SER A 165 19.28 3.60 1.69
C SER A 165 19.00 4.74 0.69
N SER A 166 18.10 5.67 1.03
CA SER A 166 17.79 6.83 0.18
C SER A 166 18.85 7.95 0.21
N LEU A 167 19.79 7.92 1.17
CA LEU A 167 20.88 8.89 1.29
C LEU A 167 22.20 8.42 0.65
N ALA A 168 22.26 7.18 0.15
CA ALA A 168 23.49 6.56 -0.35
C ALA A 168 23.72 6.73 -1.87
N VAL A 169 22.93 7.55 -2.57
CA VAL A 169 23.25 7.91 -3.96
C VAL A 169 24.23 9.10 -3.94
N GLN A 170 25.51 8.79 -3.80
CA GLN A 170 26.58 9.74 -4.09
C GLN A 170 26.62 10.00 -5.61
N PRO A 171 26.80 11.24 -6.07
CA PRO A 171 27.00 11.52 -7.49
C PRO A 171 28.39 11.04 -7.90
N GLU A 172 28.46 10.06 -8.80
CA GLU A 172 29.71 9.76 -9.49
C GLU A 172 30.10 10.92 -10.40
N SER A 173 31.38 11.28 -10.30
CA SER A 173 32.11 12.42 -10.88
C SER A 173 32.26 12.40 -12.39
#